data_AF-A0A966Q9V3-F1
#
_entry.id   AF-A0A966Q9V3-F1
#
_cell.length_a   1.000
_cell.length_b   1.000
_cell.length_c   1.000
_cell.angle_alpha   90.00
_cell.angle_beta   90.00
_cell.angle_gamma   90.00
#
_symmetry.space_group_name_H-M   'P 1'
#
loop_
_entity.id
_entity.type
_entity.pdbx_description
1 polymer ?
#
loop_
_entity_poly.entity_id
_entity_poly.type
_entity_poly.pdbx_seq_one_letter_code
_entity_poly.pdbx_strand_id
1 'polypeptide(L)' 'MCPVCGRPFSWRKAWAAVWDEVIYCSERCRQRRNQCPTKNLGE' A
#
# COMPACT_ATOMS: atom_id res chain seq x y z
N MET A 1 -8.05 -6.61 -0.40
CA MET A 1 -7.42 -6.17 -1.66
C MET A 1 -7.06 -4.70 -1.52
N CYS A 2 -5.88 -4.25 -1.98
CA CYS A 2 -5.42 -2.88 -1.76
C CYS A 2 -6.16 -1.88 -2.68
N PRO A 3 -6.74 -0.79 -2.15
CA PRO A 3 -7.51 0.17 -2.96
C PRO A 3 -6.66 1.02 -3.91
N VAL A 4 -5.33 1.01 -3.74
CA VAL A 4 -4.41 1.85 -4.54
C VAL A 4 -3.85 1.10 -5.74
N CYS A 5 -3.52 -0.19 -5.58
CA CYS A 5 -2.88 -0.99 -6.62
C CYS A 5 -3.70 -2.20 -7.06
N GLY A 6 -4.85 -2.47 -6.42
CA GLY A 6 -5.71 -3.62 -6.73
C GLY A 6 -5.10 -4.98 -6.40
N ARG A 7 -3.94 -5.05 -5.72
CA ARG A 7 -3.30 -6.33 -5.40
C ARG A 7 -3.94 -7.00 -4.17
N PRO A 8 -4.05 -8.33 -4.14
CA PRO A 8 -4.45 -9.04 -2.94
C PRO A 8 -3.40 -8.82 -1.83
N PHE A 9 -3.86 -8.77 -0.58
CA PHE A 9 -2.95 -8.77 0.55
C PHE A 9 -2.38 -10.17 0.70
N SER A 10 -1.07 -10.32 0.57
CA SER A 10 -0.41 -11.57 0.95
C SER A 10 -0.31 -11.60 2.47
N TRP A 11 -0.85 -12.64 3.09
CA TRP A 11 -0.75 -12.86 4.53
C TRP A 11 0.72 -12.79 4.98
N ARG A 12 1.01 -11.98 6.01
CA ARG A 12 2.34 -11.87 6.61
C ARG A 12 2.24 -12.03 8.13
N LYS A 13 3.09 -12.88 8.71
CA LYS A 13 3.19 -13.05 10.18
C LYS A 13 3.45 -11.72 10.90
N ALA A 14 4.22 -10.82 10.30
CA ALA A 14 4.52 -9.50 10.86
C ALA A 14 3.28 -8.60 11.03
N TRP A 15 2.16 -8.92 10.40
CA TRP A 15 0.94 -8.13 10.48
C TRP A 15 -0.07 -8.67 11.48
N ALA A 16 0.21 -9.79 12.16
CA ALA A 16 -0.74 -10.40 13.08
C ALA A 16 -1.23 -9.45 14.18
N ALA A 17 -0.37 -8.55 14.68
CA ALA A 17 -0.71 -7.58 15.72
C ALA A 17 -1.47 -6.34 15.21
N VAL A 18 -1.38 -6.04 13.92
CA VAL A 18 -1.92 -4.79 13.32
C VAL A 18 -2.90 -5.09 12.18
N TRP A 19 -3.34 -6.34 12.05
CA TRP A 19 -4.11 -6.82 10.90
C TRP A 19 -5.39 -6.02 10.69
N ASP A 20 -6.03 -5.60 11.77
CA ASP A 20 -7.24 -4.79 11.75
C ASP A 20 -7.03 -3.39 11.15
N GLU A 21 -5.83 -2.81 11.32
CA GLU A 21 -5.48 -1.47 10.82
C GLU A 21 -4.87 -1.49 9.40
N VAL A 22 -4.57 -2.67 8.84
CA VAL A 22 -3.90 -2.79 7.53
C VAL A 22 -4.88 -2.57 6.37
N ILE A 23 -4.95 -1.31 5.90
CA ILE A 23 -5.79 -0.89 4.75
C ILE A 23 -5.01 -0.89 3.42
N TYR A 24 -3.68 -0.86 3.45
CA TYR A 24 -2.82 -0.72 2.25
C TYR A 24 -1.76 -1.81 2.18
N CYS A 25 -1.52 -2.39 1.00
CA CYS A 25 -0.59 -3.53 0.87
C CYS A 25 0.87 -3.18 1.15
N SER A 26 1.21 -1.88 1.16
CA SER A 26 2.55 -1.37 1.40
C SER A 26 2.47 0.09 1.83
N GLU A 27 3.48 0.54 2.55
CA GLU A 27 3.59 1.94 2.95
C GLU A 27 3.63 2.89 1.74
N ARG A 28 4.22 2.45 0.61
CA ARG A 28 4.14 3.17 -0.67
C ARG A 28 2.70 3.47 -1.10
N CYS A 29 1.79 2.49 -0.96
CA CYS A 29 0.38 2.69 -1.32
C CYS A 29 -0.29 3.67 -0.35
N ARG A 30 0.05 3.60 0.95
CA ARG A 30 -0.42 4.56 1.95
C ARG A 30 0.04 5.98 1.62
N GLN A 31 1.32 6.19 1.29
CA GLN A 31 1.86 7.51 0.93
C GLN A 31 1.31 8.02 -0.41
N ARG A 32 1.08 7.14 -1.39
CA ARG A 32 0.54 7.50 -2.72
C ARG A 32 -0.83 8.19 -2.66
N ARG A 33 -1.65 7.89 -1.64
CA ARG A 33 -2.92 8.60 -1.42
C ARG A 33 -2.71 10.09 -1.11
N ASN A 34 -1.58 10.45 -0.49
CA ASN A 34 -1.31 11.82 -0.04
C ASN A 34 -0.36 12.59 -0.97
N GLN A 35 0.27 11.92 -1.93
CA GLN A 35 1.16 12.57 -2.89
C GLN A 35 0.44 12.70 -4.22
N CYS A 36 0.21 13.95 -4.63
CA CYS A 36 0.08 14.31 -6.04
C CYS A 36 1.18 13.54 -6.81
N PRO A 37 0.83 12.77 -7.86
CA PRO A 37 1.81 11.96 -8.54
C PRO A 37 2.70 12.90 -9.35
N THR A 38 3.82 13.35 -8.76
CA THR A 38 4.94 13.78 -9.59
C THR A 38 5.44 12.53 -10.29
N LYS A 39 5.07 12.42 -11.55
CA LYS A 39 5.44 11.31 -12.42
C LYS A 39 6.94 11.45 -12.65
N ASN A 40 7.75 10.58 -12.05
CA ASN A 40 9.09 10.34 -12.58
C ASN A 40 8.90 9.55 -13.88
N LEU A 41 8.76 10.29 -14.97
CA LEU A 41 8.86 9.80 -16.34
C LEU A 41 10.33 9.97 -16.76
N GLY A 42 11.01 8.85 -16.97
CA GLY A 42 12.25 8.78 -17.76
C GLY A 42 13.55 8.76 -16.96
N GLU A 43 14.14 7.58 -16.89
CA GLU A 43 15.48 7.30 -17.44
C GLU A 43 15.43 5.97 -18.18
#